data_AF-A0A8X7VAT6-F1
#
_entry.id   AF-A0A8X7VAT6-F1
#
_cell.length_a   1.000
_cell.length_b   1.000
_cell.length_c   1.000
_cell.angle_alpha   90.00
_cell.angle_beta   90.00
_cell.angle_gamma   90.00
#
_symmetry.space_group_name_H-M   'P 1'
#
loop_
_entity.id
_entity.type
_entity.pdbx_description
1 polymer ?
#
loop_
_entity_poly.entity_id
_entity_poly.type
_entity_poly.pdbx_seq_one_letter_code
_entity_poly.pdbx_strand_id
1 'polypeptide(L)'
;MNTSHCRCRGYILLVFIFYSFVFGFASNIDIFDDARGSKTNSTPKRFLSNSIYHGADMGNEYIRCAEADLEIPEMDISCDKTSKDVVRNINFADYGNPSGKCEHYKHGNCRASDTLRIVKKNCLGKHKCVLLVSDEMFGTSHCNKDIQLIVQFTCTKKP
;
A
#
# COMPACT_ATOMS: atom_id res chain seq x y z
N MET A 1 -19.33 59.68 -12.05
CA MET A 1 -20.18 58.55 -11.61
C MET A 1 -19.35 57.27 -11.67
N ASN A 2 -19.18 56.68 -10.49
CA ASN A 2 -18.80 55.30 -10.17
C ASN A 2 -17.42 54.79 -10.60
N THR A 3 -16.44 55.15 -9.78
CA THR A 3 -15.30 54.31 -9.42
C THR A 3 -15.78 52.97 -8.84
N SER A 4 -15.77 51.90 -9.63
CA SER A 4 -16.08 50.54 -9.17
C SER A 4 -14.96 49.58 -9.56
N HIS A 5 -13.75 49.87 -9.09
CA HIS A 5 -12.60 48.97 -9.25
C HIS A 5 -11.66 49.10 -8.05
N CYS A 6 -12.16 48.84 -6.84
CA CYS A 6 -11.31 48.65 -5.65
C CYS A 6 -12.03 47.92 -4.50
N ARG A 7 -12.97 47.02 -4.79
CA ARG A 7 -13.69 46.23 -3.76
C ARG A 7 -13.69 44.71 -3.98
N CYS A 8 -13.57 44.23 -5.22
CA CYS A 8 -13.48 42.79 -5.51
C CYS A 8 -12.13 42.14 -5.15
N ARG A 9 -11.01 42.87 -5.30
CA ARG A 9 -9.67 42.31 -5.04
C ARG A 9 -9.42 42.04 -3.55
N GLY A 10 -9.95 42.92 -2.69
CA GLY A 10 -9.95 42.73 -1.24
C GLY A 10 -10.86 41.59 -0.79
N TYR A 11 -12.01 41.40 -1.45
CA TYR A 11 -12.92 40.29 -1.13
C TYR A 11 -12.30 38.93 -1.47
N ILE A 12 -11.60 38.80 -2.60
CA ILE A 12 -10.90 37.56 -2.97
C ILE A 12 -9.78 37.25 -1.98
N LEU A 13 -8.99 38.26 -1.57
CA LEU A 13 -7.95 38.09 -0.55
C LEU A 13 -8.53 37.71 0.81
N LEU A 14 -9.66 38.32 1.22
CA LEU A 14 -10.35 37.96 2.45
C LEU A 14 -10.94 36.55 2.41
N VAL A 15 -11.49 36.11 1.26
CA VAL A 15 -11.98 34.73 1.08
C VAL A 15 -10.83 33.73 1.12
N PHE A 16 -9.66 34.04 0.53
CA PHE A 16 -8.48 33.19 0.60
C PHE A 16 -7.91 33.09 2.02
N ILE A 17 -7.89 34.21 2.77
CA ILE A 17 -7.49 34.22 4.18
C ILE A 17 -8.50 33.43 5.02
N PHE A 18 -9.80 33.59 4.77
CA PHE A 18 -10.85 32.85 5.47
C PHE A 18 -10.78 31.35 5.16
N TYR A 19 -10.55 30.96 3.90
CA TYR A 19 -10.26 29.57 3.53
C TYR A 19 -8.98 29.06 4.21
N SER A 20 -7.91 29.84 4.23
CA SER A 20 -6.66 29.43 4.90
C SER A 20 -6.82 29.31 6.42
N PHE A 21 -7.71 30.09 7.02
CA PHE A 21 -8.01 30.04 8.45
C PHE A 21 -8.97 28.88 8.80
N VAL A 22 -9.92 28.57 7.91
CA VAL A 22 -10.84 27.42 8.04
C VAL A 22 -10.11 26.10 7.76
N PHE A 23 -9.20 26.06 6.79
CA PHE A 23 -8.37 24.88 6.48
C PHE A 23 -7.09 24.79 7.33
N GLY A 24 -6.71 25.88 8.00
CA GLY A 24 -5.61 25.93 8.99
C GLY A 24 -5.96 25.30 10.34
N PHE A 25 -7.22 24.90 10.53
CA PHE A 25 -7.67 24.05 11.64
C PHE A 25 -8.27 22.75 11.11
N ALA A 26 -7.47 21.98 10.36
CA ALA A 26 -7.63 20.53 10.26
C ALA A 26 -6.46 19.90 11.01
N SER A 27 -6.75 19.57 12.26
CA SER A 27 -5.92 19.01 13.32
C SER A 27 -4.92 17.95 12.87
N ASN A 28 -3.73 17.99 13.48
CA ASN A 28 -2.80 16.88 13.58
C ASN A 28 -3.57 15.59 13.89
N ILE A 29 -3.50 14.62 12.98
CA ILE A 29 -3.72 13.22 13.34
C ILE A 29 -2.34 12.68 13.73
N ASP A 30 -2.07 12.72 15.04
CA ASP A 30 -1.13 11.80 15.65
C ASP A 30 -1.89 10.49 15.87
N ILE A 31 -1.80 9.54 14.94
CA ILE A 31 -2.14 8.13 15.24
C ILE A 31 -0.93 7.56 15.99
N PHE A 32 -1.04 7.53 17.31
CA PHE A 32 -0.24 6.65 18.16
C PHE A 32 -1.07 5.41 18.45
N ASP A 33 -0.94 4.39 17.59
CA ASP A 33 -1.51 3.07 17.86
C ASP A 33 -0.44 2.17 18.48
N ASP A 34 -0.35 2.19 19.81
CA ASP A 34 0.23 1.11 20.59
C ASP A 34 -0.94 0.28 21.15
N ALA A 35 -1.33 -0.76 20.41
CA ALA A 35 -2.30 -1.74 20.88
C ALA A 35 -1.79 -3.17 20.63
N ARG A 36 -1.23 -3.70 21.71
CA ARG A 36 -1.08 -5.12 22.08
C ARG A 36 -2.28 -5.95 21.56
N GLY A 37 -1.97 -7.01 20.80
CA GLY A 37 -2.91 -7.71 19.92
C GLY A 37 -4.19 -8.31 20.53
N SER A 38 -5.17 -8.56 19.64
CA SER A 38 -6.25 -9.54 19.83
C SER A 38 -6.86 -9.95 18.48
N LYS A 39 -7.27 -11.21 18.41
CA LYS A 39 -7.93 -11.89 17.29
C LYS A 39 -9.18 -11.13 16.83
N THR A 40 -9.39 -11.01 15.51
CA THR A 40 -10.71 -10.70 14.96
C THR A 40 -11.14 -11.76 13.95
N ASN A 41 -12.32 -12.30 14.21
CA ASN A 41 -13.07 -13.18 13.34
C ASN A 41 -13.51 -12.43 12.08
N SER A 42 -13.61 -13.21 11.02
CA SER A 42 -13.98 -12.85 9.65
C SER A 42 -15.31 -12.10 9.47
N THR A 43 -15.28 -11.15 8.52
CA THR A 43 -16.33 -10.48 7.70
C THR A 43 -16.83 -9.09 8.14
N PRO A 44 -17.16 -8.14 7.21
CA PRO A 44 -17.26 -8.24 5.74
C PRO A 44 -16.25 -7.39 4.95
N LYS A 45 -15.76 -7.94 3.82
CA LYS A 45 -14.99 -7.23 2.78
C LYS A 45 -15.76 -5.97 2.33
N ARG A 46 -15.24 -4.78 2.63
CA ARG A 46 -15.67 -3.51 2.01
C ARG A 46 -14.42 -2.77 1.51
N PHE A 47 -14.16 -2.95 0.22
CA PHE A 47 -13.99 -1.86 -0.75
C PHE A 47 -12.79 -0.89 -0.65
N LEU A 48 -11.60 -1.38 -0.28
CA LEU A 48 -10.31 -0.76 -0.64
C LEU A 48 -9.26 -1.88 -0.78
N SER A 49 -9.18 -2.55 -1.94
CA SER A 49 -8.40 -3.79 -2.14
C SER A 49 -6.88 -3.58 -2.28
N ASN A 50 -6.26 -2.92 -1.31
CA ASN A 50 -4.85 -3.14 -0.97
C ASN A 50 -4.79 -3.46 0.52
N SER A 51 -4.74 -4.75 0.86
CA SER A 51 -4.59 -5.15 2.26
C SER A 51 -3.12 -5.35 2.58
N ILE A 52 -2.60 -4.51 3.46
CA ILE A 52 -1.27 -4.66 4.03
C ILE A 52 -1.41 -5.39 5.37
N TYR A 53 -0.65 -6.48 5.52
CA TYR A 53 -0.59 -7.24 6.76
C TYR A 53 0.80 -7.18 7.37
N HIS A 54 0.84 -7.18 8.70
CA HIS A 54 2.08 -7.30 9.47
C HIS A 54 2.32 -8.77 9.84
N GLY A 55 3.55 -9.23 9.64
CA GLY A 55 4.04 -10.52 10.12
C GLY A 55 4.97 -10.36 11.33
N ALA A 56 5.92 -11.28 11.50
CA ALA A 56 6.88 -11.22 12.60
C ALA A 56 7.75 -9.95 12.58
N ASP A 57 8.01 -9.40 13.76
CA ASP A 57 9.03 -8.38 14.02
C ASP A 57 10.21 -9.03 14.77
N MET A 58 11.40 -8.99 14.15
CA MET A 58 12.63 -9.60 14.64
C MET A 58 13.63 -8.54 15.13
N GLY A 59 13.17 -7.33 15.46
CA GLY A 59 14.01 -6.26 15.97
C GLY A 59 14.65 -5.46 14.84
N ASN A 60 15.62 -6.01 14.11
CA ASN A 60 16.29 -5.33 12.99
C ASN A 60 15.59 -5.56 11.64
N GLU A 61 14.72 -6.55 11.54
CA GLU A 61 13.95 -6.88 10.35
C GLU A 61 12.50 -7.18 10.74
N TYR A 62 11.57 -7.00 9.81
CA TYR A 62 10.17 -7.34 10.03
C TYR A 62 9.51 -7.77 8.72
N ILE A 63 8.52 -8.65 8.84
CA ILE A 63 7.77 -9.19 7.71
C ILE A 63 6.53 -8.34 7.47
N ARG A 64 6.27 -8.10 6.19
CA ARG A 64 5.03 -7.53 5.70
C ARG A 64 4.49 -8.34 4.53
N CYS A 65 3.19 -8.28 4.38
CA CYS A 65 2.48 -8.88 3.26
C CYS A 65 1.57 -7.85 2.63
N ALA A 66 1.35 -7.97 1.33
CA ALA A 66 0.38 -7.18 0.62
C ALA A 66 -0.39 -8.08 -0.36
N GLU A 67 -1.67 -7.80 -0.51
CA GLU A 67 -2.60 -8.54 -1.36
C GLU A 67 -3.42 -7.53 -2.18
N ALA A 68 -3.52 -7.79 -3.49
CA ALA A 68 -4.27 -6.97 -4.44
C ALA A 68 -5.02 -7.85 -5.44
N ASP A 69 -6.22 -7.42 -5.84
CA ASP A 69 -7.04 -8.03 -6.88
C ASP A 69 -6.96 -7.23 -8.19
N LEU A 70 -7.75 -7.61 -9.19
CA LEU A 70 -7.81 -6.90 -10.48
C LEU A 70 -8.74 -5.68 -10.48
N GLU A 71 -9.50 -5.43 -9.40
CA GLU A 71 -10.43 -4.29 -9.34
C GLU A 71 -9.69 -2.98 -9.08
N ILE A 72 -8.59 -3.03 -8.32
CA ILE A 72 -7.65 -1.92 -8.11
C ILE A 72 -6.25 -2.41 -8.48
N PRO A 73 -5.81 -2.25 -9.74
CA PRO A 73 -4.63 -2.92 -10.24
C PRO A 73 -3.33 -2.21 -9.82
N GLU A 74 -3.28 -1.58 -8.65
CA GLU A 74 -2.07 -0.95 -8.13
C GLU A 74 -1.74 -1.53 -6.77
N MET A 75 -0.54 -2.09 -6.61
CA MET A 75 -0.08 -2.65 -5.34
C MET A 75 1.05 -1.79 -4.76
N ASP A 76 0.81 -1.26 -3.57
CA ASP A 76 1.79 -0.53 -2.77
C ASP A 76 2.59 -1.48 -1.86
N ILE A 77 3.91 -1.55 -2.08
CA ILE A 77 4.83 -2.26 -1.22
C ILE A 77 5.74 -1.22 -0.57
N SER A 78 5.61 -1.08 0.74
CA SER A 78 6.32 -0.10 1.55
C SER A 78 6.89 -0.72 2.83
N CYS A 79 7.97 -0.15 3.33
CA CYS A 79 8.50 -0.44 4.67
C CYS A 79 8.26 0.79 5.54
N ASP A 80 7.22 0.80 6.35
CA ASP A 80 6.59 2.00 6.92
C ASP A 80 6.92 2.27 8.39
N LYS A 81 7.74 1.45 9.05
CA LYS A 81 8.15 1.75 10.44
C LYS A 81 9.05 2.98 10.53
N THR A 82 9.94 3.18 9.55
CA THR A 82 10.72 4.41 9.40
C THR A 82 10.89 4.76 7.92
N SER A 83 11.07 6.04 7.60
CA SER A 83 11.32 6.51 6.23
C SER A 83 12.63 6.00 5.62
N LYS A 84 13.53 5.42 6.43
CA LYS A 84 14.80 4.85 5.97
C LYS A 84 14.72 3.35 5.72
N ASP A 85 13.68 2.68 6.20
CA ASP A 85 13.55 1.24 6.04
C ASP A 85 13.45 0.88 4.57
N VAL A 86 13.99 -0.28 4.21
CA VAL A 86 13.98 -0.76 2.83
C VAL A 86 13.59 -2.23 2.75
N VAL A 87 12.99 -2.59 1.62
CA VAL A 87 12.69 -3.98 1.28
C VAL A 87 14.02 -4.73 1.10
N ARG A 88 14.32 -5.62 2.05
CA ARG A 88 15.52 -6.44 2.05
C ARG A 88 15.35 -7.71 1.22
N ASN A 89 14.18 -8.34 1.30
CA ASN A 89 13.91 -9.58 0.62
C ASN A 89 12.45 -9.67 0.17
N ILE A 90 12.21 -10.42 -0.90
CA ILE A 90 10.87 -10.88 -1.30
C ILE A 90 10.82 -12.38 -0.99
N ASN A 91 10.10 -12.74 0.06
CA ASN A 91 10.02 -14.11 0.58
C ASN A 91 9.07 -14.97 -0.27
N PHE A 92 7.98 -14.37 -0.77
CA PHE A 92 6.97 -15.01 -1.59
C PHE A 92 6.35 -13.99 -2.54
N ALA A 93 6.03 -14.41 -3.77
CA ALA A 93 5.21 -13.63 -4.68
C ALA A 93 4.47 -14.57 -5.65
N ASP A 94 3.19 -14.32 -5.86
CA ASP A 94 2.35 -15.09 -6.77
C ASP A 94 1.27 -14.20 -7.39
N TYR A 95 1.22 -14.17 -8.73
CA TYR A 95 0.15 -13.58 -9.51
C TYR A 95 -0.62 -14.73 -10.18
N GLY A 96 -1.79 -15.04 -9.63
CA GLY A 96 -2.51 -16.27 -9.95
C GLY A 96 -3.60 -16.53 -8.92
N ASN A 97 -3.73 -17.77 -8.44
CA ASN A 97 -4.68 -18.14 -7.40
C ASN A 97 -4.02 -18.61 -6.08
N PRO A 98 -3.09 -17.83 -5.49
CA PRO A 98 -2.46 -18.20 -4.22
C PRO A 98 -3.48 -18.30 -3.08
N SER A 99 -3.10 -19.00 -2.02
CA SER A 99 -3.94 -19.17 -0.82
C SER A 99 -3.12 -19.06 0.46
N GLY A 100 -3.82 -18.99 1.59
CA GLY A 100 -3.21 -18.90 2.92
C GLY A 100 -3.36 -17.51 3.52
N LYS A 101 -2.42 -17.16 4.40
CA LYS A 101 -2.35 -15.88 5.09
C LYS A 101 -0.89 -15.45 5.23
N CYS A 102 -0.64 -14.21 5.62
CA CYS A 102 0.71 -13.69 5.84
C CYS A 102 1.59 -14.69 6.63
N GLU A 103 2.82 -14.88 6.15
CA GLU A 103 3.82 -15.87 6.62
C GLU A 103 3.52 -17.34 6.25
N HIS A 104 2.32 -17.64 5.77
CA HIS A 104 1.84 -18.99 5.47
C HIS A 104 1.18 -19.08 4.10
N TYR A 105 1.63 -18.26 3.15
CA TYR A 105 1.15 -18.32 1.78
C TYR A 105 1.60 -19.57 1.06
N LYS A 106 0.77 -20.02 0.13
CA LYS A 106 1.04 -21.15 -0.76
C LYS A 106 0.68 -20.76 -2.17
N HIS A 107 1.52 -21.20 -3.11
CA HIS A 107 1.18 -21.11 -4.52
C HIS A 107 -0.10 -21.90 -4.81
N GLY A 108 -0.89 -21.37 -5.73
CA GLY A 108 -2.04 -22.08 -6.26
C GLY A 108 -1.66 -23.03 -7.40
N ASN A 109 -2.66 -23.46 -8.15
CA ASN A 109 -2.50 -24.37 -9.29
C ASN A 109 -2.27 -23.63 -10.62
N CYS A 110 -2.54 -22.33 -10.68
CA CYS A 110 -2.28 -21.45 -11.82
C CYS A 110 -1.56 -20.20 -11.32
N ARG A 111 -0.52 -19.78 -12.04
CA ARG A 111 0.31 -18.62 -11.69
C ARG A 111 1.17 -18.18 -12.85
N ALA A 112 1.51 -16.90 -12.87
CA ALA A 112 2.55 -16.39 -13.76
C ALA A 112 3.94 -16.70 -13.19
N SER A 113 4.75 -17.43 -13.95
CA SER A 113 6.05 -17.96 -13.47
C SER A 113 7.08 -16.88 -13.14
N ASP A 114 6.96 -15.71 -13.77
CA ASP A 114 7.92 -14.61 -13.62
C ASP A 114 7.64 -13.67 -12.44
N THR A 115 6.52 -13.86 -11.74
CA THR A 115 6.05 -12.94 -10.68
C THR A 115 7.15 -12.59 -9.69
N LEU A 116 7.79 -13.60 -9.08
CA LEU A 116 8.83 -13.38 -8.08
C LEU A 116 10.03 -12.60 -8.61
N ARG A 117 10.44 -12.87 -9.85
CA ARG A 117 11.58 -12.20 -10.51
C ARG A 117 11.27 -10.72 -10.71
N ILE A 118 10.07 -10.41 -11.17
CA ILE A 118 9.62 -9.04 -11.46
C ILE A 118 9.46 -8.25 -10.17
N VAL A 119 8.82 -8.81 -9.14
CA VAL A 119 8.68 -8.14 -7.83
C VAL A 119 10.05 -7.83 -7.23
N LYS A 120 10.97 -8.81 -7.23
CA LYS A 120 12.35 -8.60 -6.75
C LYS A 120 13.04 -7.46 -7.49
N LYS A 121 12.98 -7.46 -8.82
CA LYS A 121 13.61 -6.43 -9.66
C LYS A 121 13.10 -5.02 -9.34
N ASN A 122 11.81 -4.88 -9.06
CA ASN A 122 11.20 -3.56 -8.88
C ASN A 122 11.33 -3.02 -7.45
N CYS A 123 11.40 -3.90 -6.44
CA CYS A 123 11.20 -3.51 -5.05
C CYS A 123 12.41 -3.64 -4.14
N LEU A 124 13.35 -4.55 -4.42
CA LEU A 124 14.51 -4.75 -3.53
C LEU A 124 15.33 -3.45 -3.38
N GLY A 125 15.73 -3.17 -2.14
CA GLY A 125 16.51 -1.99 -1.77
C GLY A 125 15.75 -0.68 -1.73
N LYS A 126 14.44 -0.69 -2.03
CA LYS A 126 13.61 0.52 -2.00
C LYS A 126 12.81 0.61 -0.70
N HIS A 127 12.55 1.84 -0.27
CA HIS A 127 11.61 2.12 0.82
C HIS A 127 10.16 1.86 0.41
N LYS A 128 9.83 2.23 -0.84
CA LYS A 128 8.53 2.05 -1.46
C LYS A 128 8.72 1.65 -2.93
N CYS A 129 7.88 0.74 -3.41
CA CYS A 129 7.68 0.44 -4.83
C CYS A 129 6.18 0.27 -5.08
N VAL A 130 5.77 0.56 -6.32
CA VAL A 130 4.39 0.40 -6.77
C VAL A 130 4.41 -0.53 -7.98
N LEU A 131 3.52 -1.51 -8.00
CA LEU A 131 3.39 -2.49 -9.08
C LEU A 131 1.99 -2.40 -9.68
N LEU A 132 1.90 -2.50 -11.01
CA LEU A 132 0.62 -2.57 -11.70
C LEU A 132 0.19 -4.04 -11.85
N VAL A 133 -0.89 -4.43 -11.16
CA VAL A 133 -1.43 -5.80 -11.17
C VAL A 133 -2.07 -6.09 -12.52
N SER A 134 -1.29 -6.73 -13.41
CA SER A 134 -1.70 -7.00 -14.78
C SER A 134 -0.90 -8.14 -15.41
N ASP A 135 -1.50 -8.77 -16.43
CA ASP A 135 -0.82 -9.76 -17.28
C ASP A 135 0.34 -9.14 -18.07
N GLU A 136 0.28 -7.85 -18.41
CA GLU A 136 1.39 -7.14 -19.06
C GLU A 136 2.62 -7.07 -18.14
N MET A 137 2.39 -6.82 -16.85
CA MET A 137 3.48 -6.73 -15.89
C MET A 137 4.07 -8.10 -15.56
N PHE A 138 3.24 -9.10 -15.30
CA PHE A 138 3.66 -10.38 -14.71
C PHE A 138 3.70 -11.57 -15.67
N GLY A 139 3.07 -11.44 -16.84
CA GLY A 139 2.74 -12.54 -17.73
C GLY A 139 1.39 -13.17 -17.39
N THR A 140 0.89 -14.01 -18.29
CA THR A 140 -0.40 -14.70 -18.12
C THR A 140 -0.34 -15.71 -16.97
N SER A 141 -1.32 -15.64 -16.06
CA SER A 141 -1.42 -16.54 -14.91
C SER A 141 -2.00 -17.92 -15.25
N HIS A 142 -2.67 -18.05 -16.40
CA HIS A 142 -3.45 -19.22 -16.82
C HIS A 142 -4.59 -19.59 -15.86
N CYS A 143 -5.04 -18.63 -15.05
CA CYS A 143 -6.19 -18.78 -14.18
C CYS A 143 -7.47 -18.35 -14.90
N ASN A 144 -8.57 -19.06 -14.63
CA ASN A 144 -9.87 -18.74 -15.23
C ASN A 144 -10.66 -17.66 -14.47
N LYS A 145 -10.36 -17.46 -13.19
CA LYS A 145 -11.01 -16.51 -12.28
C LYS A 145 -10.17 -16.32 -11.02
N ASP A 146 -10.59 -15.37 -10.18
CA ASP A 146 -10.02 -15.13 -8.84
C ASP A 146 -8.50 -14.87 -8.89
N ILE A 147 -8.06 -14.14 -9.92
CA ILE A 147 -6.66 -13.74 -10.09
C ILE A 147 -6.34 -12.65 -9.07
N GLN A 148 -5.27 -12.86 -8.32
CA GLN A 148 -4.77 -11.91 -7.34
C GLN A 148 -3.24 -11.91 -7.32
N LEU A 149 -2.66 -10.80 -6.88
CA LEU A 149 -1.25 -10.67 -6.57
C LEU A 149 -1.07 -10.69 -5.05
N ILE A 150 -0.31 -11.67 -4.55
CA ILE A 150 0.13 -11.72 -3.15
C ILE A 150 1.65 -11.60 -3.12
N VAL A 151 2.15 -10.70 -2.27
CA VAL A 151 3.58 -10.53 -2.02
C VAL A 151 3.86 -10.54 -0.52
N GLN A 152 4.79 -11.38 -0.09
CA GLN A 152 5.38 -11.35 1.25
C GLN A 152 6.83 -10.89 1.13
N PHE A 153 7.20 -9.93 1.96
CA PHE A 153 8.50 -9.30 1.91
C PHE A 153 9.02 -8.99 3.31
N THR A 154 10.34 -8.92 3.42
CA THR A 154 11.04 -8.58 4.65
C THR A 154 11.65 -7.20 4.49
N CYS A 155 11.35 -6.33 5.44
CA CYS A 155 11.95 -5.01 5.57
C CYS A 155 13.12 -5.05 6.56
N THR A 156 14.14 -4.23 6.33
CA THR A 156 15.19 -3.97 7.33
C THR A 156 14.96 -2.60 7.95
N LYS A 157 14.97 -2.54 9.28
CA LYS A 157 15.00 -1.29 10.03
C LYS A 157 16.36 -0.64 9.85
N LYS A 158 16.39 0.57 9.30
CA LYS A 158 17.62 1.36 9.26
C LYS A 158 17.70 2.24 10.52
N PRO A 159 18.87 2.30 11.18
CA PRO A 159 19.05 3.18 12.34
C PRO A 159 18.95 4.67 11.95
#